data_AF-A0A9J6A8B5-F1
#
_entry.id   AF-A0A9J6A8B5-F1
#
_cell.length_a   1.000
_cell.length_b   1.000
_cell.length_c   1.000
_cell.angle_alpha   90.00
_cell.angle_beta   90.00
_cell.angle_gamma   90.00
#
_symmetry.space_group_name_H-M   'P 1'
#
loop_
_entity.id
_entity.type
_entity.pdbx_description
1 polymer ?
#
loop_
_entity_poly.entity_id
_entity_poly.type
_entity_poly.pdbx_seq_one_letter_code
_entity_poly.pdbx_strand_id
1 'polypeptide(L)'
;MSTFLVHTFEFGSDHDSSALYVISYASSDTFLFIELFVTVQDAFAMCIGGILSIVSQEFQLSCIATSPAIQNVSISSDIYVNEISEHQEQAVITIGDMYAHEEKELLVYLPIPSVKTTQVVETSLLKMVSCHNNTVSNEMIIVEGETTKTRRPLPSSIVSHRCYSNSGASFQAGDGLCNRLA
;
A
#
# COMPACT_ATOMS: atom_id res chain seq x y z
N MET A 1 -14.76 17.56 13.32
CA MET A 1 -15.78 16.70 13.98
C MET A 1 -15.05 15.45 14.41
N SER A 2 -15.22 14.97 15.64
CA SER A 2 -14.66 13.66 16.02
C SER A 2 -15.53 12.57 15.40
N THR A 3 -14.92 11.68 14.62
CA THR A 3 -15.57 10.48 14.11
C THR A 3 -15.32 9.35 15.10
N PHE A 4 -16.35 8.60 15.49
CA PHE A 4 -16.21 7.43 16.34
C PHE A 4 -16.24 6.17 15.46
N LEU A 5 -15.40 5.19 15.77
CA LEU A 5 -15.41 3.88 15.11
C LEU A 5 -16.65 3.09 15.52
N VAL A 6 -17.31 2.45 14.56
CA VAL A 6 -18.54 1.67 14.77
C VAL A 6 -18.38 0.27 14.21
N HIS A 7 -18.06 -0.67 15.10
CA HIS A 7 -18.13 -2.11 14.81
C HIS A 7 -19.58 -2.58 14.86
N THR A 8 -20.07 -3.19 13.78
CA THR A 8 -21.42 -3.78 13.73
C THR A 8 -21.32 -5.31 13.74
N PHE A 9 -22.17 -5.93 14.58
CA PHE A 9 -22.29 -7.38 14.67
C PHE A 9 -23.68 -7.80 14.24
N GLU A 10 -23.72 -8.72 13.31
CA GLU A 10 -24.95 -9.28 12.77
C GLU A 10 -25.20 -10.67 13.37
N PHE A 11 -26.38 -10.89 13.96
CA PHE A 11 -26.77 -12.18 14.49
C PHE A 11 -28.26 -12.46 14.22
N GLY A 12 -28.55 -13.61 13.61
CA GLY A 12 -29.90 -14.03 13.27
C GLY A 12 -30.24 -13.83 11.79
N SER A 13 -31.52 -13.60 11.48
CA SER A 13 -31.99 -13.37 10.10
C SER A 13 -32.96 -12.19 9.98
N ASP A 14 -33.26 -11.49 11.07
CA ASP A 14 -34.23 -10.39 11.14
C ASP A 14 -33.53 -9.03 11.29
N HIS A 15 -32.54 -8.80 10.44
CA HIS A 15 -31.72 -7.59 10.38
C HIS A 15 -31.44 -7.20 8.93
N ASP A 16 -31.18 -5.91 8.72
CA ASP A 16 -30.72 -5.38 7.44
C ASP A 16 -29.18 -5.33 7.42
N SER A 17 -28.57 -6.38 6.86
CA SER A 17 -27.11 -6.50 6.71
C SER A 17 -26.53 -5.36 5.88
N SER A 18 -27.26 -4.86 4.88
CA SER A 18 -26.80 -3.76 4.03
C SER A 18 -26.72 -2.47 4.83
N ALA A 19 -27.71 -2.20 5.68
CA ALA A 19 -27.67 -1.06 6.59
C ALA A 19 -26.51 -1.16 7.59
N LEU A 20 -26.31 -2.32 8.23
CA LEU A 20 -25.22 -2.54 9.19
C LEU A 20 -23.83 -2.39 8.57
N TYR A 21 -23.66 -2.89 7.34
CA TYR A 21 -22.42 -2.71 6.57
C TYR A 21 -22.18 -1.23 6.22
N VAL A 22 -23.20 -0.52 5.74
CA VAL A 22 -23.05 0.91 5.37
C VAL A 22 -22.68 1.75 6.59
N ILE A 23 -23.23 1.44 7.77
CA ILE A 23 -22.89 2.12 9.02
C ILE A 23 -21.40 1.91 9.37
N SER A 24 -20.93 0.66 9.42
CA SER A 24 -19.54 0.39 9.79
C SER A 24 -18.57 0.94 8.74
N TYR A 25 -18.90 0.78 7.45
CA TYR A 25 -18.13 1.31 6.33
C TYR A 25 -18.01 2.84 6.38
N ALA A 26 -19.09 3.55 6.74
CA ALA A 26 -19.05 5.00 6.91
C ALA A 26 -18.08 5.45 8.03
N SER A 27 -17.85 4.60 9.03
CA SER A 27 -16.83 4.82 10.07
C SER A 27 -15.44 4.26 9.70
N SER A 28 -15.26 3.75 8.47
CA SER A 28 -14.05 3.03 8.03
C SER A 28 -13.72 1.81 8.89
N ASP A 29 -14.76 1.11 9.35
CA ASP A 29 -14.65 0.04 10.33
C ASP A 29 -15.39 -1.25 9.90
N THR A 30 -15.22 -2.30 10.70
CA THR A 30 -15.51 -3.68 10.36
C THR A 30 -16.96 -4.06 10.63
N PHE A 31 -17.52 -4.80 9.69
CA PHE A 31 -18.79 -5.51 9.80
C PHE A 31 -18.51 -7.01 10.00
N LEU A 32 -19.13 -7.63 11.01
CA LEU A 32 -18.95 -9.05 11.34
C LEU A 32 -20.29 -9.79 11.36
N PHE A 33 -20.39 -10.84 10.54
CA PHE A 33 -21.53 -11.76 10.56
C PHE A 33 -21.28 -12.92 11.52
N ILE A 34 -22.19 -13.15 12.46
CA ILE A 34 -22.13 -14.22 13.45
C ILE A 34 -23.20 -15.26 13.13
N GLU A 35 -22.76 -16.39 12.59
CA GLU A 35 -23.66 -17.47 12.16
C GLU A 35 -24.24 -18.27 13.33
N LEU A 36 -23.46 -18.46 14.40
CA LEU A 36 -23.82 -19.32 15.53
C LEU A 36 -23.80 -18.55 16.84
N PHE A 37 -24.82 -18.76 17.68
CA PHE A 37 -24.92 -18.11 19.00
C PHE A 37 -23.66 -18.37 19.86
N VAL A 38 -23.10 -19.58 19.78
CA VAL A 38 -21.90 -19.95 20.54
C VAL A 38 -20.66 -19.13 20.16
N THR A 39 -20.62 -18.58 18.95
CA THR A 39 -19.49 -17.76 18.45
C THR A 39 -19.64 -16.27 18.76
N VAL A 40 -20.76 -15.84 19.35
CA VAL A 40 -20.97 -14.42 19.71
C VAL A 40 -19.90 -13.93 20.67
N GLN A 41 -19.59 -14.72 21.72
CA GLN A 41 -18.56 -14.34 22.69
C GLN A 41 -17.18 -14.21 22.04
N ASP A 42 -16.85 -15.11 21.11
CA ASP A 42 -15.57 -15.06 20.38
C ASP A 42 -15.49 -13.81 19.49
N ALA A 43 -16.57 -13.45 18.79
CA ALA A 43 -16.63 -12.24 17.99
C ALA A 43 -16.40 -10.97 18.85
N PHE A 44 -17.03 -10.88 20.02
CA PHE A 44 -16.79 -9.78 20.96
C PHE A 44 -15.37 -9.78 21.51
N ALA A 45 -14.84 -10.94 21.88
CA ALA A 45 -13.49 -11.08 22.39
C ALA A 45 -12.46 -10.66 21.34
N MET A 46 -12.66 -11.00 20.07
CA MET A 46 -11.80 -10.57 18.96
C MET A 46 -11.84 -9.05 18.77
N CYS A 47 -13.02 -8.42 18.77
CA CYS A 47 -13.10 -6.96 18.62
C CYS A 47 -12.47 -6.21 19.80
N ILE A 48 -12.75 -6.63 21.04
CA ILE A 48 -12.13 -6.03 22.23
C ILE A 48 -10.61 -6.27 22.20
N GLY A 49 -10.18 -7.48 21.85
CA GLY A 49 -8.77 -7.82 21.68
C GLY A 49 -8.07 -6.94 20.64
N GLY A 50 -8.72 -6.70 19.51
CA GLY A 50 -8.28 -5.76 18.48
C GLY A 50 -8.06 -4.37 19.07
N ILE A 51 -9.10 -3.76 19.65
CA ILE A 51 -9.03 -2.41 20.24
C ILE A 51 -7.91 -2.31 21.28
N LEU A 52 -7.78 -3.29 22.16
CA LEU A 52 -6.75 -3.31 23.21
C LEU A 52 -5.34 -3.56 22.68
N SER A 53 -5.22 -4.03 21.45
CA SER A 53 -3.93 -4.30 20.80
C SER A 53 -3.42 -3.14 19.94
N ILE A 54 -4.12 -1.99 19.88
CA ILE A 54 -3.65 -0.83 19.13
C ILE A 54 -2.40 -0.24 19.81
N VAL A 55 -1.30 -0.19 19.06
CA VAL A 55 0.00 0.34 19.53
C VAL A 55 0.37 1.68 18.90
N SER A 56 -0.28 2.04 17.79
CA SER A 56 -0.04 3.30 17.10
C SER A 56 -1.34 3.79 16.47
N GLN A 57 -1.67 5.05 16.70
CA GLN A 57 -2.86 5.70 16.16
C GLN A 57 -2.49 6.71 15.08
N GLU A 58 -3.42 6.94 14.15
CA GLU A 58 -3.26 7.92 13.07
C GLU A 58 -1.96 7.73 12.28
N PHE A 59 -1.55 6.48 12.04
CA PHE A 59 -0.32 6.15 11.35
C PHE A 59 -0.37 6.66 9.91
N GLN A 60 0.67 7.40 9.53
CA GLN A 60 0.88 7.87 8.17
C GLN A 60 2.29 7.51 7.71
N LEU A 61 2.43 7.21 6.41
CA LEU A 61 3.69 6.97 5.75
C LEU A 61 3.88 7.98 4.62
N SER A 62 4.92 8.81 4.74
CA SER A 62 5.38 9.70 3.68
C SER A 62 6.49 9.05 2.86
N CYS A 63 6.29 8.94 1.55
CA CYS A 63 7.27 8.55 0.57
C CYS A 63 7.75 9.80 -0.17
N ILE A 64 9.00 10.21 0.04
CA ILE A 64 9.56 11.45 -0.48
C ILE A 64 10.68 11.14 -1.48
N ALA A 65 10.54 11.61 -2.71
CA ALA A 65 11.58 11.52 -3.74
C ALA A 65 12.82 12.31 -3.30
N THR A 66 13.98 11.66 -3.35
CA THR A 66 15.25 12.28 -2.90
C THR A 66 16.08 12.84 -4.04
N SER A 67 15.62 12.66 -5.29
CA SER A 67 16.27 13.15 -6.49
C SER A 67 15.25 13.88 -7.36
N PRO A 68 15.56 15.09 -7.87
CA PRO A 68 14.69 15.79 -8.84
C PRO A 68 14.45 15.01 -10.13
N ALA A 69 15.27 13.99 -10.38
CA ALA A 69 15.14 13.09 -11.52
C ALA A 69 13.97 12.09 -11.36
N ILE A 70 13.44 11.94 -10.15
CA ILE A 70 12.33 11.05 -9.81
C ILE A 70 11.11 11.94 -9.59
N GLN A 71 10.21 11.91 -10.55
CA GLN A 71 8.93 12.62 -10.52
C GLN A 71 7.81 11.60 -10.61
N ASN A 72 6.58 11.95 -10.29
CA ASN A 72 5.42 11.06 -10.41
C ASN A 72 5.49 9.82 -9.52
N VAL A 73 5.82 10.01 -8.23
CA VAL A 73 5.64 8.95 -7.23
C VAL A 73 4.16 8.56 -7.19
N SER A 74 3.85 7.29 -7.37
CA SER A 74 2.48 6.78 -7.31
C SER A 74 2.40 5.52 -6.44
N ILE A 75 1.23 5.26 -5.89
CA ILE A 75 1.02 4.25 -4.87
C ILE A 75 -0.20 3.43 -5.27
N SER A 76 -0.05 2.11 -5.28
CA SER A 76 -1.20 1.22 -5.44
C SER A 76 -1.79 0.95 -4.06
N SER A 77 -2.84 1.68 -3.73
CA SER A 77 -3.61 1.40 -2.53
C SER A 77 -5.08 1.73 -2.80
N ASP A 78 -5.90 0.68 -2.87
CA ASP A 78 -7.34 0.77 -3.04
C ASP A 78 -8.07 1.05 -1.72
N ILE A 79 -7.37 0.90 -0.57
CA ILE A 79 -7.96 0.93 0.78
C ILE A 79 -7.43 2.11 1.61
N TYR A 80 -6.17 2.51 1.42
CA TYR A 80 -5.58 3.68 2.07
C TYR A 80 -5.76 4.94 1.24
N VAL A 81 -6.18 6.01 1.90
CA VAL A 81 -6.25 7.35 1.32
C VAL A 81 -4.83 7.84 1.06
N ASN A 82 -4.57 8.24 -0.18
CA ASN A 82 -3.27 8.78 -0.58
C ASN A 82 -3.41 10.26 -0.92
N GLU A 83 -2.51 11.07 -0.39
CA GLU A 83 -2.31 12.45 -0.81
C GLU A 83 -1.00 12.52 -1.61
N ILE A 84 -1.05 13.08 -2.82
CA ILE A 84 0.14 13.28 -3.65
C ILE A 84 0.37 14.78 -3.78
N SER A 85 1.61 15.24 -3.55
CA SER A 85 1.96 16.65 -3.64
C SER A 85 1.76 17.19 -5.07
N GLU A 86 1.58 18.51 -5.22
CA GLU A 86 1.34 19.13 -6.54
C GLU A 86 2.43 18.83 -7.57
N HIS A 87 3.67 18.64 -7.12
CA HIS A 87 4.82 18.30 -7.97
C HIS A 87 5.09 16.77 -8.04
N GLN A 88 4.26 15.96 -7.38
CA GLN A 88 4.36 14.50 -7.31
C GLN A 88 5.73 13.97 -6.85
N GLU A 89 6.40 14.77 -6.02
CA GLU A 89 7.68 14.45 -5.38
C GLU A 89 7.48 13.80 -4.01
N GLN A 90 6.29 13.93 -3.43
CA GLN A 90 5.91 13.31 -2.17
C GLN A 90 4.53 12.68 -2.31
N ALA A 91 4.39 11.50 -1.74
CA ALA A 91 3.11 10.84 -1.55
C ALA A 91 2.96 10.45 -0.08
N VAL A 92 1.81 10.73 0.50
CA VAL A 92 1.46 10.42 1.90
C VAL A 92 0.35 9.38 1.88
N ILE A 93 0.55 8.30 2.63
CA ILE A 93 -0.39 7.19 2.78
C ILE A 93 -0.95 7.24 4.19
N THR A 94 -2.26 7.38 4.33
CA THR A 94 -2.93 7.33 5.62
C THR A 94 -3.39 5.90 5.91
N ILE A 95 -2.77 5.26 6.90
CA ILE A 95 -3.06 3.87 7.29
C ILE A 95 -4.11 3.82 8.41
N GLY A 96 -4.05 4.75 9.36
CA GLY A 96 -4.92 4.77 10.54
C GLY A 96 -4.30 4.04 11.72
N ASP A 97 -5.07 3.23 12.42
CA ASP A 97 -4.59 2.52 13.61
C ASP A 97 -3.81 1.26 13.21
N MET A 98 -2.71 0.99 13.92
CA MET A 98 -1.88 -0.20 13.77
C MET A 98 -1.95 -1.05 15.02
N TYR A 99 -2.20 -2.34 14.85
CA TYR A 99 -2.25 -3.31 15.93
C TYR A 99 -0.86 -3.85 16.27
N ALA A 100 -0.72 -4.41 17.47
CA ALA A 100 0.52 -5.05 17.91
C ALA A 100 0.87 -6.19 16.96
N HIS A 101 2.11 -6.18 16.43
CA HIS A 101 2.62 -7.15 15.45
C HIS A 101 1.91 -7.12 14.08
N GLU A 102 1.13 -6.08 13.79
CA GLU A 102 0.61 -5.87 12.44
C GLU A 102 1.71 -5.34 11.51
N GLU A 103 1.77 -5.89 10.29
CA GLU A 103 2.66 -5.45 9.23
C GLU A 103 1.83 -5.08 7.99
N LYS A 104 2.15 -3.94 7.36
CA LYS A 104 1.53 -3.49 6.11
C LYS A 104 2.54 -3.51 4.99
N GLU A 105 2.19 -4.17 3.89
CA GLU A 105 2.96 -4.15 2.67
C GLU A 105 2.32 -3.17 1.68
N LEU A 106 3.11 -2.17 1.24
CA LEU A 106 2.65 -1.10 0.37
C LEU A 106 3.48 -1.10 -0.91
N LEU A 107 2.79 -1.07 -2.05
CA LEU A 107 3.44 -1.06 -3.34
C LEU A 107 3.56 0.37 -3.88
N VAL A 108 4.80 0.85 -3.96
CA VAL A 108 5.13 2.19 -4.47
C VAL A 108 5.78 2.08 -5.85
N TYR A 109 5.24 2.84 -6.80
CA TYR A 109 5.73 2.94 -8.16
C TYR A 109 6.55 4.22 -8.34
N LEU A 110 7.76 4.04 -8.86
CA LEU A 110 8.72 5.11 -9.09
C LEU A 110 9.27 5.04 -10.51
N PRO A 111 9.03 6.04 -11.36
CA PRO A 111 9.70 6.09 -12.65
C PRO A 111 11.16 6.54 -12.45
N ILE A 112 12.10 5.66 -12.83
CA ILE A 112 13.53 5.94 -12.73
C ILE A 112 14.04 6.30 -14.13
N PRO A 113 14.56 7.51 -14.35
CA PRO A 113 15.03 7.91 -15.67
C PRO A 113 16.31 7.18 -16.07
N SER A 114 16.40 6.82 -17.35
CA SER A 114 17.57 6.14 -17.91
C SER A 114 18.77 7.09 -18.10
N VAL A 115 20.00 6.57 -18.02
CA VAL A 115 21.24 7.36 -18.23
C VAL A 115 21.96 6.95 -19.50
N LYS A 116 22.30 7.92 -20.35
CA LYS A 116 23.02 7.70 -21.63
C LYS A 116 24.52 7.37 -21.48
N THR A 117 25.04 7.47 -20.27
CA THR A 117 26.46 7.30 -19.97
C THR A 117 26.72 5.89 -19.45
N THR A 118 27.86 5.30 -19.81
CA THR A 118 28.28 3.95 -19.36
C THR A 118 28.75 3.90 -17.91
N GLN A 119 28.79 5.05 -17.22
CA GLN A 119 29.11 5.13 -15.80
C GLN A 119 27.91 4.70 -14.97
N VAL A 120 28.19 3.86 -13.96
CA VAL A 120 27.19 3.44 -12.98
C VAL A 120 26.81 4.65 -12.14
N VAL A 121 25.64 5.23 -12.40
CA VAL A 121 25.06 6.29 -11.57
C VAL A 121 24.09 5.63 -10.59
N GLU A 122 24.51 5.55 -9.33
CA GLU A 122 23.59 5.26 -8.23
C GLU A 122 22.65 6.46 -8.03
N THR A 123 21.39 6.18 -7.75
CA THR A 123 20.36 7.18 -7.51
C THR A 123 19.62 6.80 -6.24
N SER A 124 19.67 7.70 -5.26
CA SER A 124 18.76 7.68 -4.13
C SER A 124 17.34 7.87 -4.65
N LEU A 125 16.45 6.98 -4.22
CA LEU A 125 15.10 6.87 -4.73
C LEU A 125 14.14 7.62 -3.81
N LEU A 126 13.78 6.96 -2.72
CA LEU A 126 12.81 7.44 -1.75
C LEU A 126 13.44 7.49 -0.35
N LYS A 127 13.09 8.54 0.37
CA LYS A 127 13.14 8.59 1.83
C LYS A 127 11.73 8.27 2.32
N MET A 128 11.61 7.30 3.22
CA MET A 128 10.36 6.99 3.89
C MET A 128 10.37 7.63 5.27
N VAL A 129 9.27 8.28 5.65
CA VAL A 129 9.09 8.87 6.97
C VAL A 129 7.72 8.47 7.47
N SER A 130 7.64 7.78 8.60
CA SER A 130 6.37 7.48 9.24
C SER A 130 6.13 8.43 10.40
N CYS A 131 4.88 8.82 10.62
CA CYS A 131 4.45 9.49 11.84
C CYS A 131 3.21 8.78 12.41
N HIS A 132 3.14 8.70 13.73
CA HIS A 132 1.99 8.13 14.44
C HIS A 132 1.94 8.64 15.87
N ASN A 133 0.78 8.54 16.50
CA ASN A 133 0.61 8.77 17.93
C ASN A 133 0.84 7.46 18.69
N ASN A 134 1.73 7.46 19.67
CA ASN A 134 1.95 6.30 20.53
C ASN A 134 0.83 6.20 21.58
N THR A 135 0.16 5.05 21.67
CA THR A 135 -0.99 4.90 22.58
C THR A 135 -0.61 4.90 24.06
N VAL A 136 0.65 4.63 24.41
CA VAL A 136 1.14 4.58 25.79
C VAL A 136 1.65 5.95 26.26
N SER A 137 2.51 6.60 25.47
CA SER A 137 3.06 7.92 25.82
C SER A 137 2.13 9.08 25.44
N ASN A 138 1.20 8.86 24.52
CA ASN A 138 0.37 9.89 23.91
C ASN A 138 1.18 11.01 23.24
N GLU A 139 2.36 10.65 22.73
CA GLU A 139 3.25 11.54 21.99
C GLU A 139 3.25 11.18 20.51
N MET A 140 3.41 12.19 19.66
CA MET A 140 3.63 12.00 18.23
C MET A 140 5.07 11.53 18.01
N ILE A 141 5.22 10.33 17.48
CA ILE A 141 6.50 9.73 17.13
C ILE A 141 6.70 9.89 15.62
N ILE A 142 7.89 10.35 15.24
CA ILE A 142 8.34 10.42 13.86
C ILE A 142 9.53 9.47 13.72
N VAL A 143 9.45 8.56 12.76
CA VAL A 143 10.52 7.60 12.45
C VAL A 143 10.94 7.82 11.01
N GLU A 144 12.23 8.08 10.81
CA GLU A 144 12.83 8.13 9.47
C GLU A 144 13.31 6.73 9.09
N GLY A 145 12.79 6.23 7.96
CA GLY A 145 13.24 5.00 7.35
C GLY A 145 14.50 5.18 6.52
N GLU A 146 15.06 4.06 6.06
CA GLU A 146 16.25 4.08 5.22
C GLU A 146 15.94 4.67 3.83
N THR A 147 16.90 5.43 3.28
CA THR A 147 16.82 5.91 1.90
C THR A 147 17.23 4.80 0.95
N THR A 148 16.32 4.37 0.09
CA THR A 148 16.61 3.32 -0.89
C THR A 148 17.45 3.86 -2.04
N LYS A 149 18.36 3.04 -2.58
CA LYS A 149 19.21 3.39 -3.72
C LYS A 149 19.13 2.31 -4.79
N THR A 150 19.20 2.73 -6.04
CA THR A 150 19.34 1.79 -7.17
C THR A 150 20.24 2.36 -8.25
N ARG A 151 20.68 1.48 -9.15
CA ARG A 151 21.39 1.88 -10.37
C ARG A 151 20.37 2.30 -11.42
N ARG A 152 20.61 3.43 -12.08
CA ARG A 152 19.74 3.84 -13.18
C ARG A 152 19.81 2.83 -14.33
N PRO A 153 18.67 2.49 -14.96
CA PRO A 153 18.68 1.65 -16.13
C PRO A 153 19.43 2.36 -17.27
N LEU A 154 20.19 1.60 -18.04
CA LEU A 154 20.61 2.08 -19.35
C LEU A 154 19.35 2.28 -20.20
N PRO A 155 19.32 3.26 -21.13
CA PRO A 155 18.23 3.39 -22.08
C PRO A 155 18.20 2.10 -22.90
N SER A 156 17.32 1.19 -22.54
CA SER A 156 17.14 -0.03 -23.30
C SER A 156 16.58 0.36 -24.65
N SER A 157 17.27 -0.07 -25.71
CA SER A 157 16.62 -0.40 -26.97
C SER A 157 15.35 -1.17 -26.62
N ILE A 158 14.20 -0.69 -27.08
CA ILE A 158 12.92 -1.37 -26.86
C ILE A 158 13.06 -2.81 -27.33
N VAL A 159 13.13 -3.77 -26.41
CA VAL A 159 12.98 -5.18 -26.74
C VAL A 159 11.52 -5.53 -26.53
N SER A 160 10.73 -5.38 -27.59
CA SER A 160 9.37 -5.94 -27.63
C SER A 160 9.49 -7.45 -27.73
N HIS A 161 9.36 -8.16 -26.61
CA HIS A 161 9.01 -9.57 -26.65
C HIS A 161 7.51 -9.68 -26.89
N ARG A 162 7.14 -9.88 -28.16
CA ARG A 162 5.77 -10.28 -28.51
C ARG A 162 5.62 -11.76 -28.17
N CYS A 163 5.05 -12.07 -27.02
CA CYS A 163 4.65 -13.43 -26.68
C CYS A 163 3.36 -13.78 -27.44
N TYR A 164 3.44 -14.73 -28.37
CA TYR A 164 2.24 -15.44 -28.84
C TYR A 164 2.13 -16.75 -28.07
N SER A 165 0.98 -17.00 -27.43
CA SER A 165 0.61 -18.34 -27.00
C SER A 165 -0.09 -19.03 -28.16
N ASN A 166 0.49 -20.10 -28.71
CA ASN A 166 -0.29 -21.11 -29.39
C ASN A 166 -0.23 -22.39 -28.56
N SER A 167 -1.41 -22.96 -28.31
CA SER A 167 -1.62 -24.12 -27.48
C SER A 167 -0.91 -25.35 -28.06
N GLY A 168 0.22 -25.73 -27.42
CA GLY A 168 0.84 -27.04 -27.56
C GLY A 168 2.23 -27.04 -28.22
N ALA A 169 3.20 -27.54 -27.46
CA ALA A 169 4.54 -28.03 -27.83
C ALA A 169 5.75 -27.04 -27.80
N SER A 170 6.60 -27.27 -26.78
CA SER A 170 8.07 -27.10 -26.67
C SER A 170 8.78 -25.85 -27.25
N PHE A 171 9.48 -25.13 -26.36
CA PHE A 171 10.36 -24.01 -26.67
C PHE A 171 11.68 -24.45 -27.34
N GLN A 172 12.01 -23.85 -28.49
CA GLN A 172 13.39 -23.73 -28.98
C GLN A 172 13.65 -22.25 -29.31
N ALA A 173 14.77 -21.71 -28.81
CA ALA A 173 15.24 -20.38 -29.14
C ALA A 173 15.87 -20.41 -30.54
N GLY A 174 15.28 -19.68 -31.49
CA GLY A 174 15.86 -19.45 -32.82
C GLY A 174 16.40 -18.02 -32.92
N ASP A 175 17.71 -17.89 -33.12
CA ASP A 175 18.37 -16.62 -33.42
C ASP A 175 17.93 -16.10 -34.79
N GLY A 176 17.16 -15.02 -34.80
CA GLY A 176 16.74 -14.35 -36.04
C GLY A 176 16.54 -12.86 -35.80
N LEU A 177 17.57 -12.06 -36.07
CA LEU A 177 17.43 -10.60 -36.21
C LEU A 177 16.46 -10.31 -37.36
N CYS A 178 15.37 -9.58 -37.07
CA CYS A 178 14.59 -8.95 -38.12
C CYS A 178 14.46 -7.45 -37.82
N ASN A 179 15.37 -6.66 -38.39
CA ASN A 179 15.15 -5.22 -38.57
C ASN A 179 14.00 -5.03 -39.56
N ARG A 180 13.01 -4.20 -39.21
CA ARG A 180 12.22 -3.49 -40.22
C ARG A 180 12.02 -2.04 -39.81
N LEU A 181 12.64 -1.18 -40.62
CA LEU A 181 12.26 0.20 -40.86
C LEU A 181 10.88 0.24 -41.53
N ALA A 182 9.96 1.01 -40.95
CA ALA A 182 9.06 1.96 -41.60
C ALA A 182 8.30 2.72 -40.50
#